data_AF-A0A5B8V2I4-F1
#
_entry.id   AF-A0A5B8V2I4-F1
#
_cell.length_a   1.000
_cell.length_b   1.000
_cell.length_c   1.000
_cell.angle_alpha   90.00
_cell.angle_beta   90.00
_cell.angle_gamma   90.00
#
_symmetry.space_group_name_H-M   'P 1'
#
loop_
_entity.id
_entity.type
_entity.pdbx_description
1 polymer ?
#
loop_
_entity_poly.entity_id
_entity_poly.type
_entity_poly.pdbx_seq_one_letter_code
_entity_poly.pdbx_strand_id
1 'polypeptide(L)'
;MKNLAYIFIAILICSCRHGNKNNFTDVVGADNKKIPKAEIDNLVKKYQTEDFSAFKNVVITIGLSDSFKTTYTLNRFNKNSAVYFVTVNESKNKITGITNPELQQQKGKDYFTASQIDVLINKFRKLDFKFLSVDDDSDVFINPFYAGHPPCLIRLAKKSNLNSLKITSDFKHYKDDWYIDKSLIDPH
;
A
#
# COMPACT_ATOMS: atom_id res chain seq x y z
N MET A 1 -24.87 -43.67 -42.52
CA MET A 1 -24.83 -42.23 -42.86
C MET A 1 -23.99 -41.52 -41.80
N LYS A 2 -22.90 -40.91 -42.28
CA LYS A 2 -21.91 -39.98 -41.69
C LYS A 2 -21.80 -39.84 -40.16
N ASN A 3 -20.71 -40.41 -39.65
CA ASN A 3 -20.00 -40.04 -38.43
C ASN A 3 -19.60 -38.55 -38.44
N LEU A 4 -19.82 -37.85 -37.32
CA LEU A 4 -19.09 -36.62 -36.99
C LEU A 4 -18.14 -36.92 -35.84
N ALA A 5 -16.86 -37.09 -36.19
CA ALA A 5 -15.75 -37.13 -35.26
C ALA A 5 -15.45 -35.70 -34.78
N TYR A 6 -15.57 -35.43 -33.48
CA TYR A 6 -15.05 -34.22 -32.87
C TYR A 6 -13.56 -34.40 -32.59
N ILE A 7 -12.77 -33.57 -33.26
CA ILE A 7 -11.31 -33.48 -33.17
C ILE A 7 -10.96 -32.86 -31.82
N PHE A 8 -10.32 -33.63 -30.94
CA PHE A 8 -9.63 -33.11 -29.76
C PHE A 8 -8.31 -32.45 -30.20
N ILE A 9 -8.24 -31.12 -30.11
CA ILE A 9 -6.98 -30.40 -30.23
C ILE A 9 -6.29 -30.46 -28.85
N ALA A 10 -5.27 -31.31 -28.75
CA ALA A 10 -4.32 -31.30 -27.65
C ALA A 10 -3.41 -30.07 -27.81
N ILE A 11 -3.58 -29.06 -26.95
CA ILE A 11 -2.63 -27.95 -26.86
C ILE A 11 -1.47 -28.40 -25.97
N LEU A 12 -0.36 -28.71 -26.63
CA LEU A 12 0.94 -28.96 -26.04
C LEU A 12 1.53 -27.63 -25.52
N ILE A 13 1.36 -27.30 -24.24
CA ILE A 13 2.15 -26.23 -23.61
C ILE A 13 3.41 -26.86 -23.02
N CYS A 14 4.40 -27.01 -23.90
CA CYS A 14 5.79 -27.07 -23.49
C CYS A 14 6.28 -25.62 -23.41
N SER A 15 6.48 -25.09 -22.21
CA SER A 15 7.18 -23.82 -22.03
C SER A 15 8.00 -23.89 -20.75
N CYS A 16 9.28 -23.59 -20.95
CA CYS A 16 10.38 -23.91 -20.07
C CYS A 16 10.21 -23.33 -18.67
N ARG A 17 10.40 -24.22 -17.70
CA ARG A 17 10.65 -23.95 -16.29
C ARG A 17 11.98 -23.20 -16.15
N HIS A 18 11.94 -21.87 -16.20
CA HIS A 18 13.00 -21.02 -15.64
C HIS A 18 12.57 -20.61 -14.24
N GLY A 19 13.39 -20.97 -13.26
CA GLY A 19 13.09 -20.82 -11.85
C GLY A 19 12.85 -19.37 -11.48
N ASN A 20 11.67 -19.08 -10.93
CA ASN A 20 11.49 -17.95 -10.04
C ASN A 20 10.97 -18.47 -8.70
N LYS A 21 11.85 -18.45 -7.69
CA LYS A 21 11.51 -18.79 -6.31
C LYS A 21 10.81 -17.58 -5.69
N ASN A 22 9.54 -17.39 -6.00
CA ASN A 22 8.68 -16.56 -5.17
C ASN A 22 7.99 -17.51 -4.18
N ASN A 23 8.59 -17.60 -3.00
CA ASN A 23 8.03 -18.30 -1.86
C ASN A 23 6.70 -17.62 -1.49
N PHE A 24 5.62 -18.26 -1.89
CA PHE A 24 4.28 -18.00 -1.38
C PHE A 24 4.17 -18.70 -0.02
N THR A 25 4.50 -17.97 1.04
CA THR A 25 4.17 -18.31 2.43
C THR A 25 3.75 -17.03 3.14
N ASP A 26 2.62 -16.44 2.74
CA ASP A 26 1.85 -15.56 3.62
C ASP A 26 0.90 -16.43 4.44
N VAL A 27 1.48 -17.10 5.44
CA VAL A 27 0.72 -17.72 6.54
C VAL A 27 1.54 -17.51 7.81
N VAL A 28 1.16 -16.48 8.58
CA VAL A 28 1.41 -16.34 10.02
C VAL A 28 2.88 -16.53 10.45
N GLY A 29 3.70 -15.49 10.29
CA GLY A 29 5.09 -15.49 10.79
C GLY A 29 5.92 -14.24 10.50
N ALA A 30 5.32 -13.06 10.33
CA ALA A 30 6.03 -11.80 10.06
C ALA A 30 6.47 -11.07 11.34
N ASP A 31 6.59 -11.77 12.46
CA ASP A 31 6.95 -11.15 13.72
C ASP A 31 8.48 -11.15 13.85
N ASN A 32 9.08 -9.98 13.63
CA ASN A 32 10.47 -9.59 14.00
C ASN A 32 11.59 -9.67 12.96
N LYS A 33 11.33 -9.76 11.65
CA LYS A 33 12.43 -9.60 10.69
C LYS A 33 12.85 -8.12 10.64
N LYS A 34 14.01 -7.80 11.20
CA LYS A 34 14.62 -6.48 11.09
C LYS A 34 14.95 -6.17 9.63
N ILE A 35 14.81 -4.90 9.25
CA ILE A 35 15.14 -4.43 7.90
C ILE A 35 16.61 -3.99 7.87
N PRO A 36 17.41 -4.44 6.90
CA PRO A 36 18.79 -3.99 6.74
C PRO A 36 18.88 -2.46 6.59
N LYS A 37 19.84 -1.84 7.28
CA LYS A 37 20.03 -0.38 7.24
C LYS A 37 20.17 0.15 5.80
N ALA A 38 20.88 -0.56 4.93
CA ALA A 38 21.07 -0.16 3.54
C ALA A 38 19.75 -0.07 2.74
N GLU A 39 18.78 -0.93 3.07
CA GLU A 39 17.46 -0.90 2.43
C GLU A 39 16.67 0.34 2.85
N ILE A 40 16.70 0.68 4.15
CA ILE A 40 16.10 1.91 4.69
C ILE A 40 16.77 3.15 4.08
N ASP A 41 18.10 3.18 4.02
CA ASP A 41 18.87 4.28 3.42
C ASP A 41 18.46 4.52 1.95
N ASN A 42 18.33 3.44 1.17
CA ASN A 42 17.90 3.51 -0.22
C ASN A 42 16.48 4.07 -0.35
N LEU A 43 15.58 3.68 0.56
CA LEU A 43 14.21 4.14 0.55
C LEU A 43 14.10 5.62 0.92
N VAL A 44 14.75 6.04 2.00
CA VAL A 44 14.82 7.44 2.42
C VAL A 44 15.37 8.31 1.29
N LYS A 45 16.45 7.85 0.64
CA LYS A 45 17.02 8.54 -0.53
C LYS A 45 16.01 8.64 -1.68
N LYS A 46 15.30 7.55 -2.01
CA LYS A 46 14.33 7.50 -3.11
C LYS A 46 13.19 8.51 -2.93
N TYR A 47 12.69 8.66 -1.70
CA TYR A 47 11.52 9.50 -1.42
C TYR A 47 11.85 10.83 -0.72
N GLN A 48 13.11 11.22 -0.68
CA GLN A 48 13.52 12.46 -0.01
C GLN A 48 12.83 13.69 -0.62
N THR A 49 12.71 13.73 -1.95
CA THR A 49 12.13 14.85 -2.69
C THR A 49 10.76 14.53 -3.30
N GLU A 50 10.19 13.37 -2.96
CA GLU A 50 8.88 12.97 -3.50
C GLU A 50 7.79 13.91 -2.97
N ASP A 51 6.91 14.35 -3.87
CA ASP A 51 5.75 15.17 -3.53
C ASP A 51 4.54 14.30 -3.19
N PHE A 52 4.13 14.34 -1.92
CA PHE A 52 2.96 13.63 -1.44
C PHE A 52 1.71 14.53 -1.29
N SER A 53 1.74 15.76 -1.80
CA SER A 53 0.64 16.73 -1.69
C SER A 53 -0.71 16.18 -2.17
N ALA A 54 -0.69 15.33 -3.20
CA ALA A 54 -1.88 14.68 -3.74
C ALA A 54 -2.60 13.77 -2.72
N PHE A 55 -1.89 13.31 -1.68
CA PHE A 55 -2.41 12.43 -0.65
C PHE A 55 -2.76 13.17 0.64
N LYS A 56 -2.73 14.50 0.67
CA LYS A 56 -3.04 15.28 1.88
C LYS A 56 -4.42 14.90 2.44
N ASN A 57 -4.46 14.60 3.74
CA ASN A 57 -5.61 14.06 4.46
C ASN A 57 -6.10 12.70 3.95
N VAL A 58 -5.26 11.91 3.31
CA VAL A 58 -5.61 10.59 2.77
C VAL A 58 -4.78 9.51 3.44
N VAL A 59 -5.43 8.38 3.71
CA VAL A 59 -4.80 7.13 4.14
C VAL A 59 -5.15 6.06 3.11
N ILE A 60 -4.14 5.31 2.65
CA ILE A 60 -4.26 4.21 1.73
C ILE A 60 -3.48 3.01 2.28
N THR A 61 -4.12 1.85 2.33
CA THR A 61 -3.46 0.59 2.68
C THR A 61 -3.74 -0.48 1.64
N ILE A 62 -2.77 -1.38 1.45
CA ILE A 62 -2.99 -2.62 0.70
C ILE A 62 -3.66 -3.63 1.64
N GLY A 63 -4.83 -4.12 1.23
CA GLY A 63 -5.55 -5.21 1.87
C GLY A 63 -5.21 -6.55 1.21
N LEU A 64 -6.25 -7.30 0.84
CA LEU A 64 -6.10 -8.60 0.19
C LEU A 64 -5.52 -8.44 -1.23
N SER A 65 -4.47 -9.21 -1.52
CA SER A 65 -3.89 -9.30 -2.86
C SER A 65 -3.77 -10.77 -3.28
N ASP A 66 -4.19 -11.07 -4.50
CA ASP A 66 -3.92 -12.32 -5.20
C ASP A 66 -3.19 -12.03 -6.53
N SER A 67 -2.93 -13.06 -7.34
CA SER A 67 -2.18 -12.93 -8.60
C SER A 67 -2.89 -12.07 -9.66
N PHE A 68 -4.17 -11.78 -9.50
CA PHE A 68 -5.00 -11.09 -10.49
C PHE A 68 -5.63 -9.80 -9.96
N LYS A 69 -5.77 -9.66 -8.64
CA LYS A 69 -6.48 -8.56 -8.02
C LYS A 69 -5.79 -8.10 -6.74
N THR A 70 -5.80 -6.79 -6.55
CA THR A 70 -5.42 -6.17 -5.28
C THR A 70 -6.57 -5.29 -4.80
N THR A 71 -6.91 -5.41 -3.52
CA THR A 71 -7.88 -4.54 -2.86
C THR A 71 -7.14 -3.53 -2.01
N TYR A 72 -7.41 -2.25 -2.25
CA TYR A 72 -6.92 -1.14 -1.46
C TYR A 72 -8.03 -0.66 -0.53
N THR A 73 -7.65 -0.26 0.68
CA THR A 73 -8.53 0.58 1.50
C THR A 73 -8.12 2.03 1.34
N LEU A 74 -9.11 2.91 1.23
CA LEU A 74 -8.93 4.34 1.07
C LEU A 74 -9.86 5.06 2.05
N ASN A 75 -9.29 5.92 2.88
CA ASN A 75 -10.02 6.72 3.85
C ASN A 75 -9.40 8.10 4.00
N ARG A 76 -10.18 9.03 4.58
CA ARG A 76 -9.70 10.35 4.99
C ARG A 76 -9.27 10.31 6.45
N PHE A 77 -8.28 11.11 6.84
CA PHE A 77 -7.69 11.12 8.19
C PHE A 77 -8.67 11.58 9.30
N ASN A 78 -9.84 12.12 8.96
CA ASN A 78 -10.87 12.49 9.93
C ASN A 78 -11.53 11.26 10.58
N LYS A 79 -11.67 11.29 11.91
CA LYS A 79 -11.90 10.13 12.78
C LYS A 79 -13.17 9.29 12.54
N ASN A 80 -14.07 9.67 11.62
CA ASN A 80 -15.33 8.97 11.34
C ASN A 80 -15.64 8.87 9.84
N SER A 81 -14.64 8.90 8.96
CA SER A 81 -14.88 8.72 7.53
C SER A 81 -14.99 7.26 7.15
N ALA A 82 -16.14 6.91 6.57
CA ALA A 82 -16.43 5.57 6.07
C ALA A 82 -15.41 5.10 5.03
N VAL A 83 -14.92 3.87 5.14
CA VAL A 83 -13.81 3.37 4.30
C VAL A 83 -14.27 2.96 2.90
N TYR A 84 -13.52 3.35 1.88
CA TYR A 84 -13.66 2.84 0.52
C TYR A 84 -12.80 1.59 0.33
N PHE A 85 -13.38 0.57 -0.29
CA PHE A 85 -12.68 -0.60 -0.80
C PHE A 85 -12.57 -0.47 -2.32
N VAL A 86 -11.34 -0.49 -2.83
CA VAL A 86 -11.04 -0.31 -4.25
C VAL A 86 -10.36 -1.56 -4.77
N THR A 87 -10.99 -2.28 -5.70
CA THR A 87 -10.42 -3.48 -6.31
C THR A 87 -9.83 -3.15 -7.67
N VAL A 88 -8.53 -3.37 -7.81
CA VAL A 88 -7.79 -3.27 -9.07
C VAL A 88 -7.58 -4.66 -9.63
N ASN A 89 -7.75 -4.79 -10.94
CA ASN A 89 -7.28 -5.95 -11.69
C ASN A 89 -5.86 -5.67 -12.17
N GLU A 90 -4.89 -6.44 -11.66
CA GLU A 90 -3.46 -6.17 -11.88
C GLU A 90 -3.03 -6.44 -13.32
N SER A 91 -3.61 -7.44 -14.00
CA SER A 91 -3.27 -7.74 -15.40
C SER A 91 -3.77 -6.68 -16.38
N LYS A 92 -4.91 -6.05 -16.08
CA LYS A 92 -5.49 -4.96 -16.89
C LYS A 92 -5.07 -3.57 -16.41
N ASN A 93 -4.36 -3.49 -15.30
CA ASN A 93 -3.98 -2.23 -14.65
C ASN A 93 -5.17 -1.28 -14.47
N LYS A 94 -6.34 -1.81 -14.07
CA LYS A 94 -7.61 -1.05 -14.07
C LYS A 94 -8.42 -1.31 -12.81
N ILE A 95 -9.01 -0.25 -12.25
CA ILE A 95 -10.03 -0.36 -11.20
C ILE A 95 -11.26 -1.09 -11.75
N THR A 96 -11.62 -2.19 -11.11
CA THR A 96 -12.79 -3.03 -11.45
C THR A 96 -13.95 -2.89 -10.47
N GLY A 97 -13.72 -2.30 -9.30
CA GLY A 97 -14.76 -2.09 -8.31
C GLY A 97 -14.37 -1.02 -7.29
N ILE A 98 -15.35 -0.22 -6.88
CA ILE A 98 -15.25 0.73 -5.77
C ILE A 98 -16.50 0.51 -4.94
N THR A 99 -16.35 0.19 -3.65
CA THR A 99 -17.47 0.00 -2.73
C THR A 99 -17.22 0.75 -1.43
N ASN A 100 -18.30 1.22 -0.80
CA ASN A 100 -18.28 1.80 0.53
C ASN A 100 -19.54 1.34 1.28
N PRO A 101 -19.50 0.19 1.95
CA PRO A 101 -20.68 -0.41 2.56
C PRO A 101 -21.34 0.48 3.61
N GLU A 102 -20.55 1.22 4.38
CA GLU A 102 -21.06 2.10 5.45
C GLU A 102 -21.82 3.30 4.88
N LEU A 103 -21.30 3.98 3.85
CA LEU A 103 -22.03 5.07 3.19
C LEU A 103 -23.31 4.57 2.53
N GLN A 104 -23.29 3.38 1.93
CA GLN A 104 -24.47 2.77 1.31
C GLN A 104 -25.56 2.49 2.35
N GLN A 105 -25.20 1.98 3.53
CA GLN A 105 -26.14 1.72 4.62
C GLN A 105 -26.72 3.02 5.21
N GLN A 106 -25.88 4.04 5.38
CA GLN A 106 -26.27 5.31 6.00
C GLN A 106 -26.92 6.30 5.02
N LYS A 107 -27.01 5.97 3.72
CA LYS A 107 -27.36 6.90 2.64
C LYS A 107 -26.51 8.18 2.68
N GLY A 108 -25.25 8.02 3.10
CA GLY A 108 -24.29 9.11 3.17
C GLY A 108 -23.84 9.56 1.77
N LYS A 109 -23.34 10.79 1.68
CA LYS A 109 -22.73 11.27 0.44
C LYS A 109 -21.29 10.79 0.34
N ASP A 110 -20.90 10.39 -0.86
CA ASP A 110 -19.51 10.11 -1.18
C ASP A 110 -18.65 11.37 -0.96
N TYR A 111 -17.49 11.17 -0.31
CA TYR A 111 -16.52 12.24 -0.06
C TYR A 111 -15.29 12.15 -0.96
N PHE A 112 -15.18 11.08 -1.76
CA PHE A 112 -14.31 11.00 -2.92
C PHE A 112 -15.13 10.70 -4.17
N THR A 113 -14.85 11.41 -5.26
CA THR A 113 -15.38 11.04 -6.57
C THR A 113 -14.61 9.85 -7.13
N ALA A 114 -15.21 9.09 -8.04
CA ALA A 114 -14.52 7.98 -8.71
C ALA A 114 -13.22 8.42 -9.42
N SER A 115 -13.20 9.64 -9.98
CA SER A 115 -11.99 10.20 -10.60
C SER A 115 -10.89 10.52 -9.57
N GLN A 116 -11.25 11.03 -8.39
CA GLN A 116 -10.28 11.23 -7.31
C GLN A 116 -9.70 9.90 -6.84
N ILE A 117 -10.54 8.88 -6.67
CA ILE A 117 -10.10 7.53 -6.29
C ILE A 117 -9.13 6.97 -7.35
N ASP A 118 -9.48 7.08 -8.63
CA ASP A 118 -8.61 6.61 -9.72
C ASP A 118 -7.23 7.28 -9.68
N VAL A 119 -7.19 8.61 -9.56
CA VAL A 119 -5.92 9.35 -9.46
C VAL A 119 -5.10 8.92 -8.24
N LEU A 120 -5.72 8.83 -7.06
CA LEU A 120 -5.06 8.46 -5.82
C LEU A 120 -4.47 7.05 -5.89
N ILE A 121 -5.26 6.07 -6.31
CA ILE A 121 -4.84 4.67 -6.40
C ILE A 121 -3.74 4.50 -7.46
N ASN A 122 -3.88 5.14 -8.63
CA ASN A 122 -2.87 5.06 -9.67
C ASN A 122 -1.54 5.73 -9.28
N LYS A 123 -1.57 6.80 -8.48
CA LYS A 123 -0.34 7.40 -7.91
C LYS A 123 0.25 6.50 -6.83
N PHE A 124 -0.56 6.01 -5.90
CA PHE A 124 -0.12 5.14 -4.81
C PHE A 124 0.59 3.88 -5.33
N ARG A 125 0.04 3.24 -6.37
CA ARG A 125 0.60 2.03 -6.98
C ARG A 125 2.01 2.23 -7.56
N LYS A 126 2.38 3.46 -7.95
CA LYS A 126 3.74 3.77 -8.43
C LYS A 126 4.76 3.92 -7.31
N LEU A 127 4.30 4.17 -6.08
CA LEU A 127 5.17 4.34 -4.91
C LEU A 127 5.62 3.00 -4.33
N ASP A 128 4.98 1.88 -4.66
CA ASP A 128 5.25 0.55 -4.11
C ASP A 128 5.26 0.52 -2.57
N PHE A 129 4.32 1.23 -1.96
CA PHE A 129 4.08 1.19 -0.51
C PHE A 129 2.98 0.19 -0.17
N LYS A 130 3.02 -0.35 1.06
CA LYS A 130 1.93 -1.15 1.62
C LYS A 130 0.97 -0.31 2.46
N PHE A 131 1.47 0.80 3.00
CA PHE A 131 0.73 1.82 3.74
C PHE A 131 1.26 3.22 3.37
N LEU A 132 0.36 4.17 3.15
CA LEU A 132 0.64 5.60 3.05
C LEU A 132 -0.45 6.39 3.77
N SER A 133 -0.05 7.32 4.62
CA SER A 133 -0.92 8.34 5.18
C SER A 133 -0.21 9.68 5.06
N VAL A 134 -0.96 10.73 4.70
CA VAL A 134 -0.48 12.12 4.79
C VAL A 134 -1.51 12.91 5.56
N ASP A 135 -1.08 13.55 6.64
CA ASP A 135 -1.98 14.32 7.49
C ASP A 135 -2.20 15.76 6.98
N ASP A 136 -2.91 16.57 7.76
CA ASP A 136 -3.21 17.96 7.39
C ASP A 136 -2.00 18.89 7.47
N ASP A 137 -0.99 18.52 8.25
CA ASP A 137 0.28 19.24 8.35
C ASP A 137 1.29 18.81 7.28
N SER A 138 0.89 17.87 6.41
CA SER A 138 1.68 17.27 5.33
C SER A 138 2.81 16.36 5.83
N ASP A 139 2.73 15.88 7.06
CA ASP A 139 3.60 14.82 7.55
C ASP A 139 3.21 13.51 6.87
N VAL A 140 4.22 12.75 6.46
CA VAL A 140 4.06 11.54 5.65
C VAL A 140 4.39 10.33 6.50
N PHE A 141 3.48 9.37 6.56
CA PHE A 141 3.60 8.13 7.32
C PHE A 141 3.52 6.96 6.36
N ILE A 142 4.56 6.13 6.28
CA ILE A 142 4.64 5.02 5.32
C ILE A 142 5.02 3.70 5.97
N ASN A 143 4.53 2.62 5.38
CA ASN A 143 5.08 1.28 5.56
C ASN A 143 5.30 0.65 4.18
N PRO A 144 6.54 0.55 3.70
CA PRO A 144 6.85 -0.05 2.42
C PRO A 144 7.03 -1.57 2.50
N PHE A 145 7.19 -2.13 3.71
CA PHE A 145 7.68 -3.49 3.92
C PHE A 145 6.55 -4.50 4.15
N TYR A 146 5.55 -4.14 4.96
CA TYR A 146 4.57 -5.09 5.47
C TYR A 146 3.14 -4.60 5.27
N ALA A 147 2.32 -5.39 4.57
CA ALA A 147 0.90 -5.12 4.39
C ALA A 147 0.12 -5.41 5.67
N GLY A 148 -0.86 -4.56 6.01
CA GLY A 148 -1.64 -4.69 7.24
C GLY A 148 -0.93 -4.20 8.52
N HIS A 149 0.28 -3.67 8.41
CA HIS A 149 1.03 -3.10 9.55
C HIS A 149 0.93 -1.57 9.61
N PRO A 150 1.09 -0.97 10.81
CA PRO A 150 1.12 0.48 10.99
C PRO A 150 2.31 1.12 10.23
N PRO A 151 2.32 2.45 10.06
CA PRO A 151 3.47 3.15 9.51
C PRO A 151 4.70 2.88 10.37
N CYS A 152 5.84 2.81 9.71
CA CYS A 152 7.10 2.49 10.35
C CYS A 152 8.24 3.45 9.97
N LEU A 153 7.96 4.33 9.01
CA LEU A 153 8.75 5.49 8.64
C LEU A 153 7.85 6.73 8.62
N ILE A 154 8.36 7.83 9.13
CA ILE A 154 7.67 9.11 9.17
C ILE A 154 8.60 10.17 8.58
N ARG A 155 8.13 10.95 7.61
CA ARG A 155 8.80 12.15 7.10
C ARG A 155 8.03 13.37 7.55
N LEU A 156 8.62 14.18 8.42
CA LEU A 156 7.98 15.41 8.88
C LEU A 156 8.10 16.50 7.81
N ALA A 157 7.02 17.26 7.60
CA ALA A 157 7.03 18.49 6.83
C ALA A 157 7.72 19.62 7.59
N LYS A 158 7.59 19.63 8.93
CA LYS A 158 8.22 20.61 9.82
C LYS A 158 8.70 19.94 11.11
N LYS A 159 9.91 20.29 11.56
CA LYS A 159 10.49 19.76 12.82
C LYS A 159 9.65 20.05 14.06
N SER A 160 8.87 21.13 14.07
CA SER A 160 7.95 21.48 15.16
C SER A 160 6.88 20.41 15.43
N ASN A 161 6.56 19.58 14.43
CA ASN A 161 5.50 18.57 14.52
C ASN A 161 5.92 17.34 15.33
N LEU A 162 7.20 17.23 15.70
CA LEU A 162 7.69 16.13 16.53
C LEU A 162 6.94 16.02 17.88
N ASN A 163 6.60 17.17 18.48
CA ASN A 163 5.93 17.23 19.77
C ASN A 163 4.41 16.95 19.68
N SER A 164 3.77 17.25 18.55
CA SER A 164 2.33 17.05 18.36
C SER A 164 1.97 15.59 18.08
N LEU A 165 2.87 14.84 17.45
CA LEU A 165 2.58 13.48 16.98
C LEU A 165 2.73 12.39 18.06
N LYS A 166 3.13 12.73 19.31
CA LYS A 166 3.50 11.74 20.34
C LYS A 166 4.45 10.64 19.79
N ILE A 167 5.28 10.97 18.80
CA ILE A 167 6.32 10.12 18.18
C ILE A 167 7.36 9.63 19.20
N THR A 168 7.27 10.11 20.44
CA THR A 168 8.32 10.20 21.43
C THR A 168 8.75 8.87 22.05
N SER A 169 7.94 7.80 22.01
CA SER A 169 8.36 6.49 22.54
C SER A 169 8.85 5.51 21.47
N ASP A 170 8.15 5.40 20.35
CA ASP A 170 8.32 4.25 19.45
C ASP A 170 9.17 4.56 18.23
N PHE A 171 9.33 5.85 17.91
CA PHE A 171 10.11 6.32 16.78
C PHE A 171 11.37 7.04 17.24
N LYS A 172 12.44 6.96 16.45
CA LYS A 172 13.67 7.73 16.63
C LYS A 172 13.99 8.50 15.36
N HIS A 173 14.63 9.65 15.52
CA HIS A 173 15.23 10.35 14.39
C HIS A 173 16.22 9.43 13.68
N TYR A 174 16.16 9.41 12.35
CA TYR A 174 17.01 8.56 11.52
C TYR A 174 17.92 9.41 10.63
N LYS A 175 17.33 10.22 9.76
CA LYS A 175 18.08 11.03 8.78
C LYS A 175 17.23 12.19 8.27
N ASP A 176 17.80 13.38 8.20
CA ASP A 176 17.10 14.59 7.73
C ASP A 176 15.78 14.79 8.49
N ASP A 177 14.64 14.78 7.79
CA ASP A 177 13.31 14.89 8.39
C ASP A 177 12.62 13.53 8.59
N TRP A 178 13.38 12.43 8.45
CA TRP A 178 12.89 11.06 8.62
C TRP A 178 13.09 10.51 10.03
N TYR A 179 12.06 9.82 10.48
CA TYR A 179 11.99 9.07 11.73
C TYR A 179 11.60 7.63 11.40
N ILE A 180 12.10 6.71 12.21
CA ILE A 180 11.89 5.28 12.02
C ILE A 180 11.47 4.63 13.32
N ASP A 181 10.60 3.64 13.21
CA ASP A 181 10.24 2.76 14.30
C ASP A 181 11.50 2.09 14.88
N LYS A 182 11.69 2.19 16.20
CA LYS A 182 12.85 1.66 16.92
C LYS A 182 12.96 0.14 16.80
N SER A 183 11.84 -0.56 16.59
CA SER A 183 11.79 -2.02 16.44
C SER A 183 12.31 -2.53 15.09
N LEU A 184 12.35 -1.68 14.06
CA LEU A 184 12.64 -2.11 12.69
C LEU A 184 14.12 -2.25 12.33
N ILE A 185 15.01 -1.51 12.99
CA ILE A 185 16.42 -1.46 12.59
C ILE A 185 17.19 -2.65 13.18
N ASP A 186 17.90 -3.36 12.32
CA ASP A 186 18.99 -4.23 12.76
C ASP A 186 20.18 -3.39 13.25
N PRO A 187 20.59 -3.47 14.53
CA PRO A 187 21.73 -2.72 15.04
C PRO A 187 23.08 -3.24 14.52
N HIS A 188 23.10 -4.35 13.77
CA HIS A 188 24.31 -5.02 13.29
C HIS A 188 24.57 -4.79 11.80
#